data_AF-A0A6P6D8T3-F1
#
_entry.id   AF-A0A6P6D8T3-F1
#
_cell.length_a   1.000
_cell.length_b   1.000
_cell.length_c   1.000
_cell.angle_alpha   90.00
_cell.angle_beta   90.00
_cell.angle_gamma   90.00
#
_symmetry.space_group_name_H-M   'P 1'
#
loop_
_entity.id
_entity.type
_entity.pdbx_description
1 polymer ?
#
loop_
_entity_poly.entity_id
_entity_poly.type
_entity_poly.pdbx_seq_one_letter_code
_entity_poly.pdbx_strand_id
1 'polypeptide(L)'
;MSQRNRVSYVRPAEPAFLSRFKERVGYREGPTVETKRIQPQLPDEEGDHSDKEDERPQVVVLRKGDLTAEEVMKIKAEIKAAKADEEPAPTDGRIMYRKPVKRPSEEKYSGLTAS
;
A
#
# COMPACT_ATOMS: atom_id res chain seq x y z
N MET A 1 36.42 7.57 -30.96
CA MET A 1 35.31 7.42 -29.98
C MET A 1 34.11 8.19 -30.50
N SER A 2 33.04 7.47 -30.83
CA SER A 2 31.90 7.98 -31.60
C SER A 2 30.98 8.85 -30.76
N GLN A 3 31.02 10.17 -30.97
CA GLN A 3 30.18 11.18 -30.32
C GLN A 3 28.77 11.22 -30.92
N ARG A 4 28.16 10.05 -31.07
CA ARG A 4 26.84 9.90 -31.66
C ARG A 4 25.81 10.05 -30.54
N ASN A 5 24.94 11.05 -30.70
CA ASN A 5 23.69 11.30 -29.95
C ASN A 5 23.75 12.36 -28.84
N ARG A 6 24.35 13.54 -29.11
CA ARG A 6 24.06 14.76 -28.32
C ARG A 6 22.87 15.51 -28.93
N VAL A 7 21.66 15.17 -28.50
CA VAL A 7 20.46 15.97 -28.81
C VAL A 7 20.14 16.83 -27.59
N SER A 8 20.22 18.15 -27.74
CA SER A 8 19.79 19.12 -26.73
C SER A 8 18.45 19.72 -27.13
N TYR A 9 17.46 19.65 -26.23
CA TYR A 9 16.17 20.30 -26.41
C TYR A 9 16.22 21.70 -25.78
N VAL A 10 15.86 22.73 -26.56
CA VAL A 10 15.63 24.09 -26.06
C VAL A 10 14.13 24.33 -26.15
N ARG A 11 13.52 24.77 -25.05
CA ARG A 11 12.10 25.14 -24.99
C ARG A 11 11.98 26.66 -25.16
N PRO A 12 11.55 27.19 -26.33
CA PRO A 12 11.32 28.61 -26.51
C PRO A 12 10.15 29.09 -25.64
N ALA A 13 10.12 30.38 -25.34
CA ALA A 13 8.97 30.99 -24.66
C ALA A 13 7.71 30.90 -25.53
N GLU A 14 6.55 30.69 -24.90
CA GLU A 14 5.29 30.66 -25.63
C GLU A 14 4.96 32.02 -26.24
N PRO A 15 4.51 32.09 -27.50
CA PRO A 15 4.14 33.34 -28.14
C PRO A 15 2.90 33.94 -27.47
N ALA A 16 2.84 35.28 -27.41
CA ALA A 16 1.81 36.02 -26.67
C ALA A 16 0.36 35.74 -27.12
N PHE A 17 0.17 35.29 -28.37
CA PHE A 17 -1.15 34.87 -28.86
C PHE A 17 -1.63 33.59 -28.15
N LEU A 18 -0.76 32.60 -27.98
CA LEU A 18 -1.11 31.32 -27.37
C LEU A 18 -1.36 31.47 -25.87
N SER A 19 -0.59 32.29 -25.16
CA SER A 19 -0.82 32.56 -23.73
C SER A 19 -2.19 33.20 -23.50
N ARG A 20 -2.52 34.28 -24.23
CA ARG A 20 -3.83 34.95 -24.17
C ARG A 20 -4.99 34.04 -24.56
N PHE A 21 -4.76 33.07 -25.46
CA PHE A 21 -5.78 32.10 -25.82
C PHE A 21 -6.01 31.10 -24.70
N LYS A 22 -4.94 30.48 -24.17
CA LYS A 22 -4.99 29.54 -23.05
C LYS A 22 -5.67 30.13 -21.82
N GLU A 23 -5.39 31.40 -21.49
CA GLU A 23 -6.03 32.13 -20.39
C GLU A 23 -7.54 32.28 -20.61
N ARG A 24 -7.98 32.69 -21.81
CA ARG A 24 -9.40 32.90 -22.11
C ARG A 24 -10.22 31.62 -22.06
N VAL A 25 -9.65 30.49 -22.45
CA VAL A 25 -10.33 29.19 -22.44
C VAL A 25 -10.13 28.40 -21.15
N GLY A 26 -9.39 28.96 -20.18
CA GLY A 26 -9.10 28.30 -18.90
C GLY A 26 -8.24 27.04 -19.03
N TYR A 27 -7.37 26.98 -20.04
CA TYR A 27 -6.51 25.82 -20.28
C TYR A 27 -5.54 25.60 -19.13
N ARG A 28 -5.53 24.39 -18.57
CA ARG A 28 -4.57 23.94 -17.56
C ARG A 28 -3.64 22.91 -18.18
N GLU A 29 -2.34 23.12 -18.03
CA GLU A 29 -1.34 22.16 -18.51
C GLU A 29 -1.50 20.83 -17.78
N GLY A 30 -1.56 19.75 -18.55
CA GLY A 30 -1.71 18.40 -18.02
C GLY A 30 -0.43 17.85 -17.38
N PRO A 31 -0.47 16.62 -16.86
CA PRO A 31 0.68 15.95 -16.27
C PRO A 31 1.85 15.92 -17.26
N THR A 32 3.01 16.41 -16.84
CA THR A 32 4.23 16.42 -17.66
C THR A 32 5.16 15.26 -17.27
N VAL A 33 6.26 15.08 -17.98
CA VAL A 33 7.27 14.07 -17.59
C VAL A 33 7.83 14.36 -16.20
N GLU A 34 7.95 15.63 -15.81
CA GLU A 34 8.42 16.03 -14.48
C GLU A 34 7.46 15.61 -13.37
N THR A 35 6.14 15.58 -13.62
CA THR A 35 5.18 15.11 -12.61
C THR A 35 5.34 13.62 -12.29
N LYS A 36 6.00 12.83 -13.16
CA LYS A 36 6.34 11.43 -12.88
C LYS A 36 7.58 11.26 -12.00
N ARG A 37 8.42 12.29 -11.90
CA ARG A 37 9.62 12.27 -11.03
C ARG A 37 9.32 12.65 -9.60
N ILE A 38 8.15 13.25 -9.35
CA ILE A 38 7.66 13.53 -8.01
C ILE A 38 7.44 12.19 -7.33
N GLN A 39 8.10 11.98 -6.20
CA GLN A 39 7.87 10.81 -5.37
C GLN A 39 6.41 10.88 -4.91
N PRO A 40 5.56 9.90 -5.26
CA PRO A 40 4.20 9.90 -4.77
C PRO A 40 4.26 9.95 -3.25
N GLN A 41 3.48 10.83 -2.64
CA GLN A 41 3.22 10.71 -1.21
C GLN A 41 2.61 9.33 -1.03
N LEU A 42 3.32 8.47 -0.28
CA LEU A 42 2.70 7.24 0.20
C LEU A 42 1.47 7.70 0.98
N PRO A 43 0.27 7.17 0.68
CA PRO A 43 -0.88 7.46 1.52
C PRO A 43 -0.48 7.13 2.95
N ASP A 44 -0.82 8.01 3.90
CA ASP A 44 -0.50 7.78 5.30
C ASP A 44 -0.96 6.36 5.68
N GLU A 45 -0.06 5.56 6.26
CA GLU A 45 -0.40 4.25 6.84
C GLU A 45 -1.42 4.39 7.99
N GLU A 46 -1.80 5.61 8.35
CA GLU A 46 -2.93 5.94 9.23
C GLU A 46 -4.30 5.81 8.57
N GLY A 47 -4.37 5.48 7.28
CA GLY A 47 -5.63 5.03 6.71
C GLY A 47 -6.14 3.84 7.51
N ASP A 48 -7.27 3.99 8.20
CA ASP A 48 -7.92 2.88 8.90
C ASP A 48 -8.35 1.86 7.84
N HIS A 49 -7.43 0.94 7.52
CA HIS A 49 -7.65 -0.21 6.64
C HIS A 49 -8.56 -1.24 7.32
N SER A 50 -9.39 -0.80 8.28
CA SER A 50 -10.40 -1.64 8.87
C SER A 50 -11.51 -1.84 7.86
N ASP A 51 -11.84 -3.11 7.60
CA ASP A 51 -12.99 -3.45 6.76
C ASP A 51 -14.22 -2.72 7.31
N LYS A 52 -14.90 -1.99 6.44
CA LYS A 52 -16.17 -1.34 6.79
C LYS A 52 -17.20 -2.39 7.20
N GLU A 53 -18.26 -1.97 7.88
CA GLU A 53 -19.29 -2.90 8.35
C GLU A 53 -19.93 -3.72 7.22
N ASP A 54 -20.07 -3.14 6.03
CA ASP A 54 -20.58 -3.77 4.80
C ASP A 54 -19.56 -4.70 4.10
N GLU A 55 -18.27 -4.52 4.37
CA GLU A 55 -17.17 -5.33 3.81
C GLU A 55 -16.84 -6.54 4.70
N ARG A 56 -17.41 -6.64 5.91
CA ARG A 56 -17.16 -7.74 6.85
C ARG A 56 -17.82 -9.04 6.36
N PRO A 57 -17.17 -10.20 6.58
CA PRO A 57 -17.73 -11.49 6.18
C PRO A 57 -18.99 -11.81 7.00
N GLN A 58 -19.98 -12.41 6.34
CA GLN A 58 -21.17 -12.95 7.02
C GLN A 58 -20.78 -14.12 7.92
N VAL A 59 -21.07 -14.00 9.21
CA VAL A 59 -20.87 -15.08 10.19
C VAL A 59 -22.15 -15.93 10.23
N VAL A 60 -22.00 -17.25 10.07
CA VAL A 60 -23.10 -18.22 10.17
C VAL A 60 -22.70 -19.30 11.17
N VAL A 61 -23.52 -19.50 12.20
CA VAL A 61 -23.33 -20.54 13.23
C VAL A 61 -24.15 -21.76 12.87
N LEU A 62 -23.50 -22.89 12.60
CA LEU A 62 -24.16 -24.14 12.22
C LEU A 62 -24.13 -25.17 13.34
N ARG A 63 -23.09 -25.16 14.18
CA ARG A 63 -22.85 -26.15 15.23
C ARG A 63 -22.62 -25.46 16.58
N LYS A 64 -22.89 -26.20 17.66
CA LYS A 64 -22.54 -25.79 19.03
C LYS A 64 -21.01 -25.78 19.14
N GLY A 65 -20.41 -24.59 19.17
CA GLY A 65 -18.96 -24.38 19.22
C GLY A 65 -18.42 -23.43 18.14
N ASP A 66 -19.22 -23.09 17.12
CA ASP A 66 -18.83 -22.06 16.15
C ASP A 66 -18.89 -20.67 16.82
N LEU A 67 -17.97 -19.79 16.42
CA LEU A 67 -17.90 -18.43 16.97
C LEU A 67 -19.07 -17.57 16.50
N THR A 68 -19.64 -16.83 17.43
CA THR A 68 -20.64 -15.80 17.14
C THR A 68 -19.99 -14.52 16.64
N ALA A 69 -20.76 -13.67 15.94
CA ALA A 69 -20.25 -12.41 15.40
C ALA A 69 -19.62 -11.51 16.47
N GLU A 70 -20.18 -11.49 17.68
CA GLU A 70 -19.67 -10.69 18.80
C GLU A 70 -18.31 -11.19 19.31
N GLU A 71 -18.10 -12.50 19.37
CA GLU A 71 -16.84 -13.10 19.81
C GLU A 71 -15.72 -12.83 18.80
N VAL A 72 -16.02 -12.93 17.50
CA VAL A 72 -15.07 -12.60 16.43
C VAL A 72 -14.63 -11.14 16.51
N MET A 73 -15.55 -10.21 16.78
CA MET A 73 -15.21 -8.79 16.93
C MET A 73 -14.28 -8.54 18.12
N LYS A 74 -14.52 -9.19 19.26
CA LYS A 74 -13.66 -9.07 20.45
C LYS A 74 -12.25 -9.60 20.18
N ILE A 75 -12.14 -10.79 19.58
CA ILE A 75 -10.84 -11.39 19.24
C ILE A 75 -10.08 -10.50 18.23
N LYS A 76 -10.75 -9.95 17.20
CA LYS A 76 -10.12 -9.05 16.22
C LYS A 76 -9.61 -7.76 16.89
N ALA A 77 -10.36 -7.22 17.85
CA ALA A 77 -9.94 -6.04 18.61
C ALA A 77 -8.72 -6.32 19.50
N GLU A 78 -8.69 -7.45 20.20
CA GLU A 78 -7.56 -7.88 21.03
C GLU A 78 -6.29 -8.09 20.19
N ILE A 79 -6.41 -8.73 19.02
CA ILE A 79 -5.28 -8.90 18.08
C ILE A 79 -4.79 -7.56 17.54
N LYS A 80 -5.70 -6.64 17.18
CA LYS A 80 -5.32 -5.29 16.71
C LYS A 80 -4.58 -4.51 17.80
N ALA A 81 -5.04 -4.60 19.06
CA ALA A 81 -4.38 -3.98 20.20
C ALA A 81 -2.99 -4.58 20.44
N ALA A 82 -2.86 -5.92 20.42
CA ALA A 82 -1.57 -6.60 20.61
C ALA A 82 -0.55 -6.28 19.50
N LYS A 83 -1.01 -6.08 18.27
CA LYS A 83 -0.14 -5.69 17.14
C LYS A 83 0.29 -4.22 17.15
N ALA A 84 -0.42 -3.35 17.87
CA ALA A 84 -0.02 -1.96 18.04
C ALA A 84 1.18 -1.82 18.99
N ASP A 85 1.38 -2.77 19.91
CA ASP A 85 2.51 -2.82 20.84
C ASP A 85 3.75 -3.53 20.24
N GLU A 86 3.61 -4.22 19.10
CA GLU A 86 4.73 -4.84 18.40
C GLU A 86 5.49 -3.76 17.60
N GLU A 87 6.76 -3.56 17.96
CA GLU A 87 7.71 -2.56 17.44
C GLU A 87 7.42 -2.14 15.98
N PRO A 88 7.20 -0.84 15.69
CA PRO A 88 6.78 -0.40 14.37
C PRO A 88 7.78 -0.86 13.31
N ALA A 89 7.27 -1.24 12.14
CA ALA A 89 8.10 -1.58 11.00
C ALA A 89 9.12 -0.46 10.75
N PRO A 90 10.38 -0.78 10.38
CA PRO A 90 11.40 0.23 10.16
C PRO A 90 10.92 1.26 9.15
N THR A 91 10.77 2.52 9.59
CA THR A 91 10.32 3.66 8.76
C THR A 91 11.24 3.92 7.57
N ASP A 92 12.45 3.36 7.59
CA ASP A 92 13.49 3.46 6.55
C ASP A 92 13.22 2.55 5.33
N GLY A 93 12.12 1.79 5.31
CA GLY A 93 11.76 0.89 4.20
C GLY A 93 12.72 -0.31 4.01
N ARG A 94 13.64 -0.52 4.95
CA ARG A 94 14.63 -1.59 4.94
C ARG A 94 14.06 -2.84 5.59
N ILE A 95 13.95 -3.92 4.82
CA ILE A 95 13.51 -5.23 5.32
C ILE A 95 14.60 -5.82 6.23
N MET A 96 14.28 -5.98 7.51
CA MET A 96 15.15 -6.60 8.51
C MET A 96 14.86 -8.11 8.60
N TYR A 97 15.79 -8.94 8.13
CA TYR A 97 15.66 -10.40 8.28
C TYR A 97 15.94 -10.82 9.73
N ARG A 98 14.91 -11.28 10.45
CA ARG A 98 15.08 -11.94 11.75
C ARG A 98 15.33 -13.43 11.55
N LYS A 99 16.30 -13.99 12.28
CA LYS A 99 16.63 -15.42 12.22
C LYS A 99 15.43 -16.23 12.74
N PRO A 100 14.94 -17.24 12.00
CA PRO A 100 13.86 -18.07 12.47
C PRO A 100 14.28 -18.83 13.73
N VAL A 101 13.42 -18.85 14.74
CA VAL A 101 13.59 -19.72 15.90
C VAL A 101 13.42 -21.17 15.43
N LYS A 102 14.37 -22.04 15.79
CA LYS A 102 14.28 -23.47 15.48
C LYS A 102 13.01 -24.02 16.13
N ARG A 103 12.12 -24.60 15.33
CA ARG A 103 10.94 -25.30 15.85
C ARG A 103 11.39 -26.47 16.72
N PRO A 104 10.74 -26.74 17.86
CA PRO A 104 11.02 -27.94 18.65
C PRO A 104 10.72 -29.18 17.80
N SER A 105 11.55 -30.21 17.91
CA SER A 105 11.53 -31.40 17.04
C SER A 105 10.32 -32.32 17.25
N GLU A 106 9.45 -32.03 18.21
CA GLU A 106 8.29 -32.89 18.54
C GLU A 106 6.99 -32.50 17.81
N GLU A 107 6.97 -31.34 17.13
CA GLU A 107 5.77 -30.88 16.45
C GLU A 107 5.69 -31.51 15.05
N LYS A 108 4.97 -32.64 14.95
CA LYS A 108 4.69 -33.30 13.66
C LYS A 108 3.90 -32.35 12.78
N TYR A 109 4.55 -31.86 11.74
CA TYR A 109 3.93 -31.03 10.70
C TYR A 109 2.94 -31.86 9.89
N SER A 110 1.65 -31.77 10.20
CA SER A 110 0.55 -32.33 9.41
C SER A 110 0.25 -31.41 8.22
N GLY A 111 1.21 -31.26 7.31
CA GLY A 111 1.03 -30.52 6.07
C GLY A 111 0.04 -31.20 5.13
N LEU A 112 -0.65 -30.41 4.30
CA LEU A 112 -1.55 -30.91 3.25
C LEU A 112 -0.76 -31.74 2.22
N THR A 113 -0.95 -33.05 2.25
CA THR A 113 -0.56 -33.94 1.15
C THR A 113 -1.56 -33.75 0.01
N ALA A 114 -1.08 -33.33 -1.16
CA ALA A 114 -1.87 -33.40 -2.39
C ALA A 114 -2.06 -34.88 -2.75
N SER A 115 -3.32 -35.30 -2.91
CA SER A 115 -3.70 -36.62 -3.42
C SER A 115 -3.73 -36.65 -4.94
#